data_AF-A0A450Y5T1-F1
#
_entry.id   AF-A0A450Y5T1-F1
#
_cell.length_a   1.000
_cell.length_b   1.000
_cell.length_c   1.000
_cell.angle_alpha   90.00
_cell.angle_beta   90.00
_cell.angle_gamma   90.00
#
_symmetry.space_group_name_H-M   'P 1'
#
loop_
_entity.id
_entity.type
_entity.pdbx_description
1 polymer ?
#
loop_
_entity_poly.entity_id
_entity_poly.type
_entity_poly.pdbx_seq_one_letter_code
_entity_poly.pdbx_strand_id
1 'polypeptide(L)' 'QRHRGQDAALLEKRKELYEATRAKNPLRWSGKTRNWNPVNEVWLNPPKEIRAKE' A
#
# COMPACT_ATOMS: atom_id res chain seq x y z
N GLN A 1 -10.77 -11.66 -3.69
CA GLN A 1 -9.30 -11.78 -3.62
C GLN A 1 -8.77 -11.50 -2.22
N ARG A 2 -9.14 -10.39 -1.55
CA ARG A 2 -8.80 -10.15 -0.13
C ARG A 2 -9.30 -11.25 0.83
N HIS A 3 -10.52 -11.74 0.64
CA HIS A 3 -11.08 -12.84 1.44
C HIS A 3 -10.33 -14.19 1.33
N ARG A 4 -9.40 -14.32 0.36
CA ARG A 4 -8.54 -15.51 0.20
C ARG A 4 -7.07 -15.23 0.57
N GLY A 5 -6.75 -14.05 1.10
CA GLY A 5 -5.37 -13.65 1.45
C GLY A 5 -4.41 -13.48 0.27
N GLN A 6 -4.94 -13.47 -0.96
CA GLN A 6 -4.13 -13.38 -2.20
C GLN A 6 -3.74 -11.94 -2.58
N ASP A 7 -4.20 -10.96 -1.80
CA ASP A 7 -3.97 -9.56 -2.06
C ASP A 7 -2.55 -9.11 -1.73
N ALA A 8 -1.89 -9.72 -0.75
CA ALA A 8 -0.49 -9.41 -0.42
C ALA A 8 0.44 -9.62 -1.64
N ALA A 9 0.39 -10.80 -2.26
CA ALA A 9 1.21 -11.12 -3.44
C ALA A 9 0.85 -10.22 -4.64
N LEU A 10 -0.42 -9.83 -4.78
CA LEU A 10 -0.84 -8.92 -5.84
C LEU A 10 -0.33 -7.49 -5.61
N LEU A 11 -0.32 -7.02 -4.36
CA LEU A 11 0.20 -5.72 -3.97
C LEU A 11 1.72 -5.63 -4.14
N GLU A 12 2.44 -6.70 -3.81
CA GLU A 12 3.88 -6.81 -4.04
C GLU A 12 4.23 -6.68 -5.53
N LYS A 13 3.56 -7.46 -6.40
CA LYS A 13 3.73 -7.35 -7.86
C LYS A 13 3.45 -5.95 -8.39
N ARG A 14 2.45 -5.26 -7.82
CA ARG A 14 2.16 -3.86 -8.20
C ARG A 14 3.27 -2.92 -7.77
N LYS A 15 3.83 -3.11 -6.57
CA LYS A 15 4.97 -2.32 -6.09
C LYS A 15 6.15 -2.43 -7.06
N GLU A 16 6.56 -3.64 -7.39
CA GLU A 16 7.67 -3.90 -8.31
C GLU A 16 7.44 -3.24 -9.69
N LEU A 17 6.24 -3.40 -10.25
CA LEU A 17 5.89 -2.82 -11.55
C LEU A 17 6.02 -1.29 -11.54
N TYR A 18 5.50 -0.65 -10.48
CA TYR A 18 5.52 0.81 -10.34
C TYR A 18 6.93 1.35 -10.10
N GLU A 19 7.75 0.63 -9.32
CA GLU A 19 9.15 0.99 -9.11
C GLU A 19 9.96 0.87 -10.40
N ALA A 20 9.77 -0.22 -11.15
CA ALA A 20 10.42 -0.43 -12.44
C ALA A 20 10.01 0.62 -13.49
N THR A 21 8.72 0.98 -13.56
CA THR A 21 8.24 2.02 -14.49
C THR A 21 8.70 3.42 -14.09
N ARG A 22 8.78 3.71 -12.78
CA ARG A 22 9.37 4.97 -12.30
C ARG A 22 10.85 5.07 -12.64
N ALA A 23 11.61 3.98 -12.45
CA ALA A 23 13.03 3.95 -12.81
C ALA A 23 13.27 4.18 -14.31
N LYS A 24 12.39 3.66 -15.17
CA LYS A 24 12.48 3.83 -16.63
C LYS A 24 12.20 5.26 -17.12
N ASN A 25 11.30 5.99 -16.47
CA ASN A 25 10.98 7.37 -16.87
C ASN A 25 10.75 8.25 -15.64
N PRO A 26 11.81 8.67 -14.94
CA PRO A 26 11.68 9.41 -13.68
C PRO A 26 11.07 10.80 -13.87
N LEU A 27 11.28 11.46 -15.02
CA LEU A 27 10.76 12.81 -15.31
C LEU A 27 9.23 12.87 -15.34
N ARG A 28 8.56 11.75 -15.63
CA ARG A 28 7.09 11.65 -15.59
C ARG A 28 6.53 11.68 -14.17
N TRP A 29 7.33 11.35 -13.16
CA TRP A 29 6.86 11.19 -11.78
C TRP A 29 7.29 12.36 -10.92
N SER A 30 6.33 13.06 -10.33
CA SER A 30 6.60 14.19 -9.42
C SER A 30 7.14 13.76 -8.06
N GLY A 31 7.12 12.47 -7.72
CA GLY A 31 7.51 11.99 -6.41
C GLY A 31 7.61 10.47 -6.30
N LYS A 32 7.37 9.96 -5.09
CA LYS A 32 7.38 8.52 -4.80
C LYS A 32 6.23 7.80 -5.49
N THR A 33 6.40 6.49 -5.72
CA THR A 33 5.32 5.63 -6.17
C THR A 33 4.23 5.53 -5.10
N ARG A 34 3.02 5.13 -5.52
CA ARG A 34 1.91 4.87 -4.60
C ARG A 34 2.32 3.87 -3.53
N ASN A 35 1.87 4.08 -2.29
CA ASN A 35 2.06 3.10 -1.22
C ASN A 35 1.21 1.86 -1.52
N TRP A 36 1.89 0.74 -1.77
CA TRP A 36 1.28 -0.56 -2.04
C TRP A 36 1.29 -1.49 -0.83
N ASN A 37 1.67 -1.01 0.36
CA ASN A 37 1.62 -1.83 1.56
C ASN A 37 0.18 -2.29 1.85
N PRO A 38 -0.01 -3.54 2.31
CA PRO A 38 -1.32 -4.01 2.72
C PRO A 38 -1.83 -3.16 3.90
N VAL A 39 -3.12 -2.81 3.84
CA VAL A 39 -3.81 -2.17 4.97
C VAL A 39 -4.39 -3.31 5.82
N ASN A 40 -3.79 -3.53 6.99
CA ASN A 40 -4.11 -4.68 7.84
C ASN A 40 -5.46 -4.48 8.57
N GLU A 41 -5.68 -3.30 9.15
CA GLU A 41 -6.88 -3.01 9.93
C GLU A 41 -7.39 -1.62 9.60
N VAL A 42 -8.73 -1.51 9.51
CA VAL A 42 -9.42 -0.24 9.33
C VAL A 42 -10.58 -0.22 10.32
N TRP A 43 -10.64 0.83 11.12
CA TRP A 43 -11.64 0.99 12.16
C TRP A 43 -12.62 2.09 11.75
N LEU A 44 -13.92 1.79 11.74
CA LEU A 44 -14.94 2.84 11.58
C LEU A 44 -15.01 3.74 12.83
N ASN A 45 -14.77 3.14 13.99
CA ASN A 45 -14.54 3.83 15.26
C ASN A 45 -13.46 3.04 16.04
N PRO A 46 -12.20 3.51 16.09
CA PRO A 46 -11.15 2.79 16.78
C PRO A 46 -11.41 2.73 18.29
N PRO A 47 -11.03 1.64 18.97
CA PRO A 47 -11.12 1.52 20.43
C PRO A 47 -10.25 2.57 21.13
N LYS A 48 -10.61 2.93 22.37
CA LYS A 48 -9.93 3.99 23.13
C LYS A 48 -8.43 3.76 23.28
N GLU A 49 -8.01 2.50 23.41
CA GLU A 49 -6.60 2.11 23.52
C GLU A 49 -5.77 2.43 22.27
N ILE A 50 -6.40 2.38 21.08
CA ILE A 50 -5.75 2.73 19.81
C ILE A 50 -5.74 4.25 19.64
N ARG A 51 -6.84 4.94 19.99
CA ARG A 51 -6.93 6.41 19.91
C ARG A 51 -5.92 7.14 20.80
N ALA A 52 -5.56 6.56 21.95
CA ALA A 52 -4.61 7.18 22.89
C ALA A 52 -3.14 7.01 22.47
N LYS A 53 -2.87 6.19 21.43
CA LYS A 53 -1.53 5.96 20.88
C LYS A 53 -1.24 6.76 19.60
N GLU A 54 -2.26 7.41 19.04
CA GLU A 54 -2.14 8.39 17.95
C GLU A 54 -1.83 9.78 18.51
#